data_AF-A0A1E5ML16-F1
#
_entry.id   AF-A0A1E5ML16-F1
#
_cell.length_a   1.000
_cell.length_b   1.000
_cell.length_c   1.000
_cell.angle_alpha   90.00
_cell.angle_beta   90.00
_cell.angle_gamma   90.00
#
_symmetry.space_group_name_H-M   'P 1'
#
loop_
_entity.id
_entity.type
_entity.pdbx_description
1 polymer ?
#
loop_
_entity_poly.entity_id
_entity_poly.type
_entity_poly.pdbx_seq_one_letter_code
_entity_poly.pdbx_strand_id
1 'polypeptide(L)'
;MVSYADDGGYGHPDHVRVHHAARYAARAEEVAFSMIVPADSAEVDLTVDVVPVRAKVRAAVEQYRSQVTVDRVDPAEPQRLTWVMPHGVRQAAPAVEAFRHDADPVPPAPETFADLGRQGKVTAVVAAAVAGLVVGALGTVTHQQRLGGFPVGMVLTTLVVLGLVVGLRLLYRSRTMVAAAGIAIIVATQVLVSVGGQSSPLVLANLAGYVWTFAPAAIAAFALAWPDLSGLRARAAAASAPSSSDAAPSGAPGRRG
;
A
#
# COMPACT_ATOMS: atom_id res chain seq x y z
N MET A 1 15.47 -3.49 -7.01
CA MET A 1 16.12 -4.47 -7.91
C MET A 1 16.33 -3.81 -9.28
N VAL A 2 17.42 -4.12 -9.98
CA VAL A 2 17.72 -3.58 -11.32
C VAL A 2 17.99 -4.72 -12.30
N SER A 3 17.47 -4.65 -13.53
CA SER A 3 17.74 -5.63 -14.59
C SER A 3 17.59 -5.02 -16.01
N TYR A 4 17.62 -5.85 -17.04
CA TYR A 4 17.44 -5.44 -18.44
C TYR A 4 16.03 -4.89 -18.72
N ALA A 5 15.90 -4.08 -19.77
CA ALA A 5 14.62 -3.70 -20.36
C ALA A 5 13.84 -4.91 -20.93
N ASP A 6 12.59 -4.68 -21.33
CA ASP A 6 11.65 -5.74 -21.78
C ASP A 6 12.20 -6.55 -22.97
N ASP A 7 13.01 -5.93 -23.82
CA ASP A 7 13.67 -6.52 -24.99
C ASP A 7 15.05 -7.11 -24.68
N GLY A 8 15.50 -7.09 -23.43
CA GLY A 8 16.85 -7.51 -23.04
C GLY A 8 17.95 -6.51 -23.42
N GLY A 9 17.58 -5.27 -23.79
CA GLY A 9 18.48 -4.18 -24.18
C GLY A 9 18.92 -4.21 -25.64
N TYR A 10 19.49 -5.33 -26.12
CA TYR A 10 19.85 -5.51 -27.53
C TYR A 10 19.25 -6.77 -28.17
N GLY A 11 18.25 -7.38 -27.51
CA GLY A 11 17.54 -8.55 -28.04
C GLY A 11 18.15 -9.90 -27.72
N HIS A 12 19.16 -9.99 -26.84
CA HIS A 12 19.76 -11.29 -26.51
C HIS A 12 18.75 -12.18 -25.76
N PRO A 13 18.54 -13.46 -26.16
CA PRO A 13 17.55 -14.33 -25.53
C PRO A 13 17.74 -14.50 -24.03
N ASP A 14 18.99 -14.59 -23.57
CA ASP A 14 19.27 -14.72 -22.14
C ASP A 14 18.94 -13.45 -21.37
N HIS A 15 19.11 -12.27 -21.96
CA HIS A 15 18.77 -11.01 -21.29
C HIS A 15 17.26 -10.86 -21.13
N VAL A 16 16.49 -11.25 -22.15
CA VAL A 16 15.02 -11.29 -22.08
C VAL A 16 14.56 -12.26 -20.98
N ARG A 17 15.17 -13.45 -20.90
CA ARG A 17 14.87 -14.42 -19.82
C ARG A 17 15.21 -13.87 -18.44
N VAL A 18 16.36 -13.22 -18.30
CA VAL A 18 16.78 -12.58 -17.04
C VAL A 18 15.84 -11.45 -16.66
N HIS A 19 15.40 -10.62 -17.61
CA HIS A 19 14.37 -9.59 -17.37
C HIS A 19 13.11 -10.22 -16.76
N HIS A 20 12.54 -11.24 -17.40
CA HIS A 20 11.32 -11.88 -16.91
C HIS A 20 11.51 -12.53 -15.53
N ALA A 21 12.62 -13.22 -15.30
CA ALA A 21 12.92 -13.84 -14.02
C ALA A 21 13.10 -12.79 -12.91
N ALA A 22 13.84 -11.72 -13.19
CA ALA A 22 14.08 -10.63 -12.26
C ALA A 22 12.80 -9.86 -11.92
N ARG A 23 11.99 -9.54 -12.92
CA ARG A 23 10.69 -8.87 -12.74
C ARG A 23 9.72 -9.73 -11.94
N TYR A 24 9.67 -11.03 -12.22
CA TYR A 24 8.86 -11.97 -11.46
C TYR A 24 9.29 -12.02 -9.99
N ALA A 25 10.59 -12.15 -9.72
CA ALA A 25 11.12 -12.16 -8.35
C ALA A 25 10.86 -10.84 -7.62
N ALA A 26 11.07 -9.70 -8.28
CA ALA A 26 10.81 -8.39 -7.69
C ALA A 26 9.33 -8.22 -7.30
N ARG A 27 8.40 -8.71 -8.13
CA ARG A 27 6.96 -8.69 -7.79
C ARG A 27 6.60 -9.68 -6.68
N ALA A 28 7.20 -10.86 -6.66
CA ALA A 28 6.95 -11.86 -5.62
C ALA A 28 7.43 -11.39 -4.24
N GLU A 29 8.52 -10.61 -4.20
CA GLU A 29 9.11 -10.06 -2.97
C GLU A 29 8.67 -8.61 -2.69
N GLU A 30 7.75 -8.06 -3.48
CA GLU A 30 7.24 -6.69 -3.37
C GLU A 30 8.34 -5.61 -3.33
N VAL A 31 9.44 -5.83 -4.07
CA VAL A 31 10.55 -4.87 -4.18
C VAL A 31 10.44 -4.06 -5.46
N ALA A 32 10.73 -2.77 -5.39
CA ALA A 32 10.80 -1.90 -6.56
C ALA A 32 11.74 -2.48 -7.65
N PHE A 33 11.30 -2.43 -8.90
CA PHE A 33 12.04 -2.96 -10.04
C PHE A 33 12.34 -1.85 -11.04
N SER A 34 13.61 -1.72 -11.43
CA SER A 34 14.05 -0.75 -12.44
C SER A 34 14.76 -1.47 -13.59
N MET A 35 14.60 -0.94 -14.79
CA MET A 35 15.15 -1.45 -16.03
C MET A 35 16.20 -0.50 -16.57
N ILE A 36 17.32 -1.04 -17.03
CA ILE A 36 18.36 -0.27 -17.72
C ILE A 36 17.85 0.08 -19.11
N VAL A 37 17.85 1.37 -19.45
CA VAL A 37 17.40 1.89 -20.76
C VAL A 37 18.45 2.80 -21.39
N PRO A 38 18.43 3.03 -22.71
CA PRO A 38 19.24 4.05 -23.35
C PRO A 38 18.99 5.43 -22.75
N ALA A 39 20.05 6.22 -22.56
CA ALA A 39 19.96 7.54 -21.94
C ALA A 39 19.20 8.59 -22.78
N ASP A 40 19.05 8.33 -24.08
CA ASP A 40 18.27 9.13 -25.03
C ASP A 40 16.83 8.61 -25.21
N SER A 41 16.44 7.57 -24.47
CA SER A 41 15.06 7.06 -24.50
C SER A 41 14.08 8.10 -23.97
N ALA A 42 12.87 8.11 -24.53
CA ALA A 42 11.77 8.95 -24.05
C ALA A 42 11.20 8.47 -22.70
N GLU A 43 11.57 7.27 -22.25
CA GLU A 43 11.01 6.60 -21.07
C GLU A 43 12.00 6.55 -19.89
N VAL A 44 12.90 7.54 -19.79
CA VAL A 44 13.88 7.60 -18.68
C VAL A 44 13.24 8.27 -17.46
N ASP A 45 13.27 7.56 -16.32
CA ASP A 45 12.81 8.08 -15.03
C ASP A 45 13.97 8.54 -14.14
N LEU A 46 15.14 7.90 -14.26
CA LEU A 46 16.32 8.18 -13.45
C LEU A 46 17.60 8.10 -14.28
N THR A 47 18.48 9.09 -14.11
CA THR A 47 19.83 9.09 -14.68
C THR A 47 20.89 9.19 -13.59
N VAL A 48 22.00 8.47 -13.74
CA VAL A 48 23.13 8.47 -12.81
C VAL A 48 24.41 8.84 -13.54
N ASP A 49 25.10 9.90 -13.10
CA ASP A 49 26.45 10.23 -13.58
C ASP A 49 27.46 9.22 -13.03
N VAL A 50 28.11 8.49 -13.95
CA VAL A 50 29.07 7.44 -13.62
C VAL A 50 30.52 7.86 -13.86
N VAL A 51 30.75 9.08 -14.34
CA VAL A 51 32.11 9.62 -14.54
C VAL A 51 32.91 9.64 -13.23
N PRO A 52 32.36 10.05 -12.06
CA PRO A 52 33.10 10.04 -10.80
C PRO A 52 33.58 8.65 -10.35
N VAL A 53 32.89 7.59 -10.78
CA VAL A 53 33.24 6.20 -10.45
C VAL A 53 33.97 5.47 -11.57
N ARG A 54 34.37 6.17 -12.64
CA ARG A 54 34.94 5.56 -13.85
C ARG A 54 36.15 4.68 -13.59
N ALA A 55 37.03 5.06 -12.66
CA ALA A 55 38.20 4.27 -12.31
C ALA A 55 37.82 2.87 -11.79
N LYS A 56 36.70 2.77 -11.04
CA LYS A 56 36.17 1.48 -10.56
C LYS A 56 35.56 0.67 -11.70
N VAL A 57 34.81 1.32 -12.59
CA VAL A 57 34.25 0.66 -13.78
C VAL A 57 35.37 0.09 -14.66
N ARG A 58 36.42 0.87 -14.92
CA ARG A 58 37.63 0.40 -15.64
C ARG A 58 38.22 -0.82 -14.98
N ALA A 59 38.51 -0.76 -13.68
CA ALA A 59 39.10 -1.87 -12.94
C ALA A 59 38.25 -3.15 -13.00
N ALA A 60 36.90 -3.01 -13.01
CA ALA A 60 35.98 -4.12 -13.16
C ALA A 60 35.99 -4.70 -14.59
N VAL A 61 35.91 -3.86 -15.62
CA VAL A 61 35.92 -4.29 -17.03
C VAL A 61 37.25 -4.99 -17.37
N GLU A 62 38.37 -4.52 -16.82
CA GLU A 62 39.70 -5.12 -16.99
C GLU A 62 39.83 -6.56 -16.42
N GLN A 63 38.90 -7.00 -15.55
CA GLN A 63 38.86 -8.38 -15.07
C GLN A 63 38.30 -9.35 -16.13
N TYR A 64 37.46 -8.89 -17.05
CA TYR A 64 36.79 -9.71 -18.05
C TYR A 64 37.66 -9.96 -19.29
N ARG A 65 38.93 -10.34 -19.11
CA ARG A 65 39.94 -10.43 -20.17
C ARG A 65 39.64 -11.41 -21.30
N SER A 66 38.78 -12.41 -21.06
CA SER A 66 38.33 -13.33 -22.12
C SER A 66 37.22 -12.73 -22.99
N GLN A 67 36.56 -11.68 -22.52
CA GLN A 67 35.41 -11.06 -23.18
C GLN A 67 35.76 -9.71 -23.81
N VAL A 68 36.67 -8.95 -23.21
CA VAL A 68 36.98 -7.59 -23.67
C VAL A 68 38.48 -7.30 -23.59
N THR A 69 38.93 -6.48 -24.53
CA THR A 69 40.25 -5.84 -24.48
C THR A 69 40.07 -4.35 -24.20
N VAL A 70 40.48 -3.90 -23.03
CA VAL A 70 40.36 -2.50 -22.61
C VAL A 70 41.48 -1.67 -23.24
N ASP A 71 41.14 -0.50 -23.79
CA ASP A 71 42.13 0.40 -24.37
C ASP A 71 43.00 1.06 -23.30
N ARG A 72 44.24 1.36 -23.71
CA ARG A 72 45.20 2.10 -22.88
C ARG A 72 44.64 3.48 -22.56
N VAL A 73 44.89 3.93 -21.33
CA VAL A 73 44.50 5.27 -20.87
C VAL A 73 45.18 6.33 -21.74
N ASP A 74 44.37 7.26 -22.26
CA ASP A 74 44.82 8.46 -22.95
C ASP A 74 45.10 9.55 -21.90
N PRO A 75 46.36 10.05 -21.77
CA PRO A 75 46.68 11.08 -20.79
C PRO A 75 45.91 12.39 -20.98
N ALA A 76 45.45 12.69 -22.19
CA ALA A 76 44.65 13.89 -22.47
C ALA A 76 43.20 13.73 -21.97
N GLU A 77 42.69 12.50 -21.88
CA GLU A 77 41.33 12.18 -21.50
C GLU A 77 41.29 11.00 -20.52
N PRO A 78 41.77 11.17 -19.28
CA PRO A 78 41.98 10.06 -18.34
C PRO A 78 40.68 9.35 -17.92
N GLN A 79 39.53 10.01 -18.09
CA GLN A 79 38.20 9.47 -17.78
C GLN A 79 37.53 8.77 -18.97
N ARG A 80 38.13 8.82 -20.18
CA ARG A 80 37.63 8.05 -21.31
C ARG A 80 37.93 6.57 -21.07
N LEU A 81 36.91 5.75 -21.21
CA LEU A 81 37.01 4.29 -21.12
C LEU A 81 36.38 3.70 -22.36
N THR A 82 37.18 2.97 -23.11
CA THR A 82 36.77 2.24 -24.30
C THR A 82 37.36 0.84 -24.26
N TRP A 83 36.66 -0.10 -24.88
CA TRP A 83 37.09 -1.49 -24.99
C TRP A 83 36.63 -2.08 -26.31
N VAL A 84 37.29 -3.15 -26.74
CA VAL A 84 36.96 -3.89 -27.95
C VAL A 84 36.42 -5.26 -27.57
N MET A 85 35.26 -5.60 -28.14
CA MET A 85 34.63 -6.91 -28.00
C MET A 85 35.33 -7.94 -28.91
N PRO A 86 35.11 -9.25 -28.73
CA PRO A 86 35.82 -10.28 -29.51
C PRO A 86 35.49 -10.23 -31.01
N HIS A 87 34.31 -9.70 -31.36
CA HIS A 87 33.87 -9.47 -32.73
C HIS A 87 34.35 -8.11 -33.31
N GLY A 88 35.34 -7.46 -32.68
CA GLY A 88 36.04 -6.28 -33.19
C GLY A 88 35.32 -4.95 -32.99
N VAL A 89 34.08 -4.93 -32.47
CA VAL A 89 33.37 -3.68 -32.21
C VAL A 89 33.94 -3.01 -30.97
N ARG A 90 34.24 -1.71 -31.12
CA ARG A 90 34.68 -0.85 -30.02
C ARG A 90 33.46 -0.24 -29.34
N GLN A 91 33.40 -0.33 -28.02
CA GLN A 91 32.41 0.36 -27.20
C GLN A 91 33.07 1.44 -26.36
N ALA A 92 32.30 2.47 -26.02
CA ALA A 92 32.69 3.52 -25.11
C ALA A 92 31.77 3.50 -23.90
N ALA A 93 32.36 3.64 -22.71
CA ALA A 93 31.58 3.73 -21.48
C ALA A 93 30.77 5.03 -21.48
N PRO A 94 29.45 4.99 -21.29
CA PRO A 94 28.64 6.19 -21.27
C PRO A 94 28.96 7.03 -20.02
N ALA A 95 28.82 8.35 -20.11
CA ALA A 95 28.96 9.26 -18.97
C ALA A 95 27.81 9.08 -17.96
N VAL A 96 26.65 8.66 -18.44
CA VAL A 96 25.42 8.51 -17.67
C VAL A 96 24.83 7.13 -17.91
N GLU A 97 24.34 6.50 -16.85
CA GLU A 97 23.48 5.31 -16.93
C GLU A 97 22.03 5.71 -16.64
N ALA A 98 21.08 5.21 -17.45
CA ALA A 98 19.68 5.59 -17.35
C ALA A 98 18.78 4.39 -17.02
N PHE A 99 17.73 4.67 -16.25
CA PHE A 99 16.81 3.68 -15.71
C PHE A 99 15.37 4.12 -15.88
N ARG A 100 14.50 3.15 -16.17
CA ARG A 100 13.03 3.25 -16.16
C ARG A 100 12.48 2.38 -15.04
N HIS A 101 11.50 2.83 -14.28
CA HIS A 101 10.85 2.03 -13.25
C HIS A 101 9.75 1.14 -13.87
N ASP A 102 9.66 -0.13 -13.46
CA ASP A 102 8.44 -0.92 -13.69
C ASP A 102 7.39 -0.38 -12.73
N ALA A 103 6.16 -0.16 -13.23
CA ALA A 103 5.09 0.63 -12.60
C ALA A 103 5.10 0.61 -11.06
N ASP A 104 4.84 1.77 -10.43
CA ASP A 104 4.86 1.95 -8.98
C ASP A 104 4.26 0.73 -8.25
N PRO A 105 4.95 0.19 -7.22
CA PRO A 105 4.43 -0.92 -6.45
C PRO A 105 2.98 -0.62 -6.06
N VAL A 106 2.05 -1.50 -6.43
CA VAL A 106 0.65 -1.37 -6.02
C VAL A 106 0.69 -1.24 -4.49
N PRO A 107 0.22 -0.13 -3.90
CA PRO A 107 0.28 0.05 -2.46
C PRO A 107 -0.36 -1.18 -1.80
N PRO A 108 0.30 -1.81 -0.81
CA PRO A 108 -0.27 -2.97 -0.14
C PRO A 108 -1.67 -2.58 0.35
N ALA A 109 -2.63 -3.49 0.15
CA ALA A 109 -3.98 -3.26 0.64
C ALA A 109 -3.88 -2.94 2.15
N PRO A 110 -4.61 -1.93 2.67
CA PRO A 110 -4.54 -1.58 4.08
C PRO A 110 -4.78 -2.83 4.95
N GLU A 111 -3.89 -3.07 5.92
CA GLU A 111 -4.05 -4.19 6.84
C GLU A 111 -5.41 -4.12 7.54
N THR A 112 -6.16 -5.21 7.46
CA THR A 112 -7.44 -5.33 8.17
C THR A 112 -7.22 -5.93 9.54
N PHE A 113 -8.24 -5.87 10.42
CA PHE A 113 -8.15 -6.46 11.75
C PHE A 113 -7.86 -7.97 11.72
N ALA A 114 -8.24 -8.68 10.65
CA ALA A 114 -7.99 -10.10 10.51
C ALA A 114 -6.49 -10.41 10.40
N ASP A 115 -5.76 -9.55 9.69
CA ASP A 115 -4.34 -9.69 9.33
C ASP A 115 -3.41 -9.40 10.52
N LEU A 116 -3.90 -8.65 11.51
CA LEU A 116 -3.15 -8.34 12.73
C LEU A 116 -2.83 -9.60 13.55
N GLY A 117 -1.59 -9.65 14.04
CA GLY A 117 -1.17 -10.59 15.08
C GLY A 117 -1.94 -10.40 16.40
N ARG A 118 -1.83 -11.36 17.33
CA ARG A 118 -2.60 -11.32 18.60
C ARG A 118 -2.38 -10.03 19.40
N GLN A 119 -1.13 -9.59 19.53
CA GLN A 119 -0.80 -8.34 20.22
C GLN A 119 -1.41 -7.14 19.49
N GLY A 120 -1.31 -7.08 18.16
CA GLY A 120 -1.92 -6.02 17.35
C GLY A 120 -3.44 -5.95 17.52
N LYS A 121 -4.13 -7.09 17.56
CA LYS A 121 -5.58 -7.15 17.82
C LYS A 121 -5.95 -6.58 19.18
N VAL A 122 -5.21 -6.94 20.24
CA VAL A 122 -5.44 -6.41 21.59
C VAL A 122 -5.22 -4.89 21.61
N THR A 123 -4.10 -4.42 21.08
CA THR A 123 -3.79 -2.98 21.00
C THR A 123 -4.88 -2.21 20.25
N ALA A 124 -5.34 -2.74 19.11
CA ALA A 124 -6.38 -2.11 18.30
C ALA A 124 -7.73 -2.02 19.05
N VAL A 125 -8.12 -3.06 19.77
CA VAL A 125 -9.34 -3.06 20.60
C VAL A 125 -9.23 -2.06 21.75
N VAL A 126 -8.08 -2.01 22.44
CA VAL A 126 -7.83 -1.05 23.53
C VAL A 126 -7.87 0.38 23.00
N ALA A 127 -7.20 0.65 21.87
CA ALA A 127 -7.22 1.97 21.23
C ALA A 127 -8.64 2.39 20.84
N ALA A 128 -9.44 1.49 20.28
CA ALA A 128 -10.84 1.75 19.96
C ALA A 128 -11.68 2.06 21.20
N ALA A 129 -11.48 1.32 22.30
CA ALA A 129 -12.15 1.58 23.57
C ALA A 129 -11.75 2.95 24.15
N VAL A 130 -10.46 3.29 24.14
CA VAL A 130 -9.98 4.60 24.61
C VAL A 130 -10.56 5.73 23.78
N ALA A 131 -10.56 5.62 22.45
CA ALA A 131 -11.20 6.59 21.58
C ALA A 131 -12.70 6.74 21.89
N GLY A 132 -13.39 5.61 22.12
CA GLY A 132 -14.78 5.60 22.56
C GLY A 132 -15.02 6.32 23.89
N LEU A 133 -14.16 6.10 24.89
CA LEU A 133 -14.23 6.80 26.18
C LEU A 133 -14.10 8.32 26.00
N VAL A 134 -13.11 8.76 25.20
CA VAL A 134 -12.86 10.18 24.93
C VAL A 134 -14.07 10.81 24.21
N VAL A 135 -14.58 10.16 23.17
CA VAL A 135 -15.75 10.64 22.42
C VAL A 135 -16.99 10.68 23.31
N GLY A 136 -17.24 9.65 24.11
CA GLY A 136 -18.37 9.58 25.03
C GLY A 136 -18.32 10.68 26.09
N ALA A 137 -17.15 10.91 26.68
CA ALA A 137 -16.95 11.99 27.66
C ALA A 137 -17.16 13.37 27.04
N LEU A 138 -16.47 13.66 25.92
CA LEU A 138 -16.55 14.96 25.27
C LEU A 138 -17.96 15.26 24.76
N GLY A 139 -18.62 14.27 24.16
CA GLY A 139 -19.99 14.42 23.70
C GLY A 139 -20.98 14.64 24.84
N THR A 140 -20.78 13.99 25.98
CA THR A 140 -21.60 14.22 27.18
C THR A 140 -21.50 15.66 27.66
N VAL A 141 -20.31 16.28 27.60
CA VAL A 141 -20.12 17.70 27.98
C VAL A 141 -20.67 18.67 26.93
N THR A 142 -20.59 18.34 25.65
CA THR A 142 -20.79 19.31 24.56
C THR A 142 -22.11 19.18 23.79
N HIS A 143 -22.85 18.07 23.92
CA HIS A 143 -24.03 17.80 23.08
C HIS A 143 -25.14 18.87 23.13
N GLN A 144 -25.24 19.63 24.22
CA GLN A 144 -26.27 20.67 24.36
C GLN A 144 -25.84 22.04 23.79
N GLN A 145 -24.61 22.19 23.30
CA GLN A 145 -24.12 23.46 22.77
C GLN A 145 -24.96 23.92 21.56
N ARG A 146 -25.34 25.20 21.59
CA ARG A 146 -26.10 25.87 20.52
C ARG A 146 -25.36 27.11 20.01
N LEU A 147 -25.46 27.34 18.71
CA LEU A 147 -25.05 28.57 18.03
C LEU A 147 -26.31 29.24 17.47
N GLY A 148 -26.80 30.28 18.14
CA GLY A 148 -28.14 30.80 17.89
C GLY A 148 -29.19 29.71 18.11
N GLY A 149 -30.08 29.49 17.12
CA GLY A 149 -31.07 28.41 17.16
C GLY A 149 -30.54 27.02 16.78
N PHE A 150 -29.31 26.92 16.27
CA PHE A 150 -28.78 25.68 15.70
C PHE A 150 -28.11 24.78 16.76
N PRO A 151 -28.48 23.49 16.88
CA PRO A 151 -27.93 22.55 17.86
C PRO A 151 -26.57 21.98 17.44
N VAL A 152 -25.55 22.84 17.37
CA VAL A 152 -24.21 22.46 16.88
C VAL A 152 -23.59 21.29 17.65
N GLY A 153 -23.76 21.25 18.98
CA GLY A 153 -23.20 20.19 19.82
C GLY A 153 -23.72 18.83 19.41
N MET A 154 -25.04 18.69 19.30
CA MET A 154 -25.70 17.44 18.90
C MET A 154 -25.25 16.96 17.51
N VAL A 155 -25.12 17.89 16.56
CA VAL A 155 -24.70 17.55 15.19
C VAL A 155 -23.25 17.04 15.20
N LEU A 156 -22.34 17.79 15.80
CA LEU A 156 -20.92 17.43 15.81
C LEU A 156 -20.66 16.13 16.57
N THR A 157 -21.25 15.95 17.75
CA THR A 157 -21.00 14.74 18.55
C THR A 157 -21.57 13.49 17.87
N THR A 158 -22.74 13.60 17.23
CA THR A 158 -23.31 12.50 16.42
C THR A 158 -22.42 12.15 15.24
N LEU A 159 -21.91 13.15 14.51
CA LEU A 159 -20.99 12.93 13.39
C LEU A 159 -19.68 12.29 13.83
N VAL A 160 -19.14 12.67 14.99
CA VAL A 160 -17.94 12.05 15.56
C VAL A 160 -18.21 10.58 15.92
N VAL A 161 -19.34 10.26 16.55
CA VAL A 161 -19.72 8.87 16.86
C VAL A 161 -19.89 8.05 15.59
N LEU A 162 -20.60 8.58 14.59
CA LEU A 162 -20.76 7.95 13.28
C LEU A 162 -19.41 7.73 12.61
N GLY A 163 -18.58 8.76 12.52
CA GLY A 163 -17.27 8.71 11.89
C GLY A 163 -16.36 7.68 12.56
N LEU A 164 -16.33 7.64 13.89
CA LEU A 164 -15.55 6.64 14.63
C LEU A 164 -16.05 5.23 14.35
N VAL A 165 -17.33 4.96 14.56
CA VAL A 165 -17.90 3.60 14.44
C VAL A 165 -17.88 3.10 12.99
N VAL A 166 -18.32 3.93 12.04
CA VAL A 166 -18.31 3.59 10.61
C VAL A 166 -16.87 3.51 10.10
N GLY A 167 -15.99 4.42 10.52
CA GLY A 167 -14.57 4.38 10.17
C GLY A 167 -13.91 3.07 10.61
N LEU A 168 -14.11 2.66 11.87
CA LEU A 168 -13.64 1.36 12.36
C LEU A 168 -14.22 0.19 11.58
N ARG A 169 -15.50 0.27 11.19
CA ARG A 169 -16.16 -0.78 10.41
C ARG A 169 -15.64 -0.87 8.97
N LEU A 170 -15.29 0.24 8.33
CA LEU A 170 -14.85 0.30 6.94
C LEU A 170 -13.34 0.05 6.78
N LEU A 171 -12.52 0.68 7.63
CA LEU A 171 -11.05 0.59 7.58
C LEU A 171 -10.56 -0.77 8.06
N TYR A 172 -11.03 -1.22 9.23
CA TYR A 172 -10.53 -2.43 9.87
C TYR A 172 -11.42 -3.65 9.69
N ARG A 173 -12.63 -3.48 9.12
CA ARG A 173 -13.63 -4.54 8.91
C ARG A 173 -13.96 -5.35 10.19
N SER A 174 -13.82 -4.74 11.36
CA SER A 174 -13.94 -5.44 12.65
C SER A 174 -15.20 -5.06 13.42
N ARG A 175 -16.02 -6.07 13.74
CA ARG A 175 -17.14 -5.92 14.70
C ARG A 175 -16.65 -5.74 16.14
N THR A 176 -15.53 -6.35 16.49
CA THR A 176 -14.97 -6.32 17.85
C THR A 176 -14.51 -4.93 18.24
N MET A 177 -13.83 -4.21 17.34
CA MET A 177 -13.41 -2.83 17.59
C MET A 177 -14.62 -1.89 17.71
N VAL A 178 -15.64 -2.09 16.86
CA VAL A 178 -16.90 -1.32 16.92
C VAL A 178 -17.61 -1.55 18.26
N ALA A 179 -17.73 -2.81 18.70
CA ALA A 179 -18.33 -3.14 19.99
C ALA A 179 -17.57 -2.49 21.15
N ALA A 180 -16.23 -2.58 21.14
CA ALA A 180 -15.40 -1.97 22.17
C ALA A 180 -15.57 -0.45 22.24
N ALA A 181 -15.53 0.25 21.10
CA ALA A 181 -15.75 1.69 21.04
C ALA A 181 -17.17 2.08 21.48
N GLY A 182 -18.20 1.38 21.00
CA GLY A 182 -19.59 1.65 21.34
C GLY A 182 -19.89 1.44 22.84
N ILE A 183 -19.40 0.33 23.42
CA ILE A 183 -19.52 0.06 24.85
C ILE A 183 -18.80 1.14 25.65
N ALA A 184 -17.58 1.53 25.24
CA ALA A 184 -16.82 2.57 25.91
C ALA A 184 -17.52 3.93 25.90
N ILE A 185 -18.14 4.33 24.77
CA ILE A 185 -18.94 5.56 24.69
C ILE A 185 -20.08 5.51 25.73
N ILE A 186 -20.85 4.42 25.75
CA ILE A 186 -21.97 4.24 26.68
C ILE A 186 -21.47 4.31 28.12
N VAL A 187 -20.40 3.58 28.46
CA VAL A 187 -19.82 3.56 29.80
C VAL A 187 -19.37 4.96 30.22
N ALA A 188 -18.65 5.70 29.37
CA ALA A 188 -18.21 7.07 29.67
C ALA A 188 -19.42 7.99 29.94
N THR A 189 -20.46 7.92 29.10
CA THR A 189 -21.68 8.70 29.30
C THR A 189 -22.37 8.34 30.61
N GLN A 190 -22.57 7.05 30.90
CA GLN A 190 -23.24 6.62 32.15
C GLN A 190 -22.45 7.00 33.40
N VAL A 191 -21.12 6.87 33.36
CA VAL A 191 -20.25 7.28 34.48
C VAL A 191 -20.38 8.78 34.73
N LEU A 192 -20.26 9.62 33.70
CA LEU A 192 -20.40 11.08 33.86
C LEU A 192 -21.80 11.50 34.32
N VAL A 193 -22.85 10.84 33.82
CA VAL A 193 -24.22 11.06 34.30
C VAL A 193 -24.32 10.73 35.78
N SER A 194 -23.79 9.57 36.20
CA SER A 194 -23.86 9.11 37.59
C SER A 194 -23.13 10.01 38.58
N VAL A 195 -22.00 10.63 38.18
CA VAL A 195 -21.23 11.57 39.03
C VAL A 195 -22.06 12.80 39.43
N GLY A 196 -23.01 13.24 38.59
CA GLY A 196 -23.91 14.35 38.92
C GLY A 196 -25.18 13.96 39.70
N GLY A 197 -25.41 12.66 39.92
CA GLY A 197 -26.61 12.15 40.60
C GLY A 197 -27.94 12.50 39.91
N GLN A 198 -29.03 12.57 40.70
CA GLN A 198 -30.37 12.95 40.23
C GLN A 198 -30.45 14.38 39.65
N SER A 199 -29.46 15.22 39.95
CA SER A 199 -29.35 16.61 39.52
C SER A 199 -28.23 16.84 38.50
N SER A 200 -27.78 15.80 37.79
CA SER A 200 -26.65 15.91 36.87
C SER A 200 -26.92 16.95 35.78
N PRO A 201 -26.14 18.05 35.71
CA PRO A 201 -26.35 19.09 34.71
C PRO A 201 -25.89 18.65 33.32
N LEU A 202 -25.19 17.51 33.22
CA LEU A 202 -24.54 17.08 31.99
C LEU A 202 -25.56 16.52 30.99
N VAL A 203 -26.44 15.61 31.42
CA VAL A 203 -27.51 15.06 30.56
C VAL A 203 -28.85 15.40 31.19
N LEU A 204 -29.49 16.43 30.67
CA LEU A 204 -30.77 16.91 31.17
C LEU A 204 -31.92 16.02 30.65
N ALA A 205 -33.01 15.95 31.41
CA ALA A 205 -34.26 15.28 31.01
C ALA A 205 -35.02 16.11 29.95
N ASN A 206 -34.40 16.28 28.79
CA ASN A 206 -34.94 16.98 27.62
C ASN A 206 -34.63 16.21 26.34
N LEU A 207 -35.15 16.67 25.20
CA LEU A 207 -34.96 16.00 23.91
C LEU A 207 -33.48 15.76 23.58
N ALA A 208 -32.60 16.75 23.81
CA ALA A 208 -31.18 16.61 23.49
C ALA A 208 -30.49 15.54 24.35
N GLY A 209 -30.82 15.48 25.65
CA GLY A 209 -30.28 14.47 26.56
C GLY A 209 -30.75 13.06 26.21
N TYR A 210 -32.02 12.88 25.82
CA TYR A 210 -32.52 11.58 25.35
C TYR A 210 -31.86 11.15 24.04
N VAL A 211 -31.76 12.07 23.06
CA VAL A 211 -31.09 11.77 21.79
C VAL A 211 -29.63 11.36 22.06
N TRP A 212 -28.90 12.11 22.88
CA TRP A 212 -27.51 11.75 23.21
C TRP A 212 -27.38 10.42 23.94
N THR A 213 -28.34 10.08 24.80
CA THR A 213 -28.32 8.82 25.57
C THR A 213 -28.52 7.60 24.66
N PHE A 214 -29.42 7.69 23.68
CA PHE A 214 -29.81 6.53 22.86
C PHE A 214 -29.12 6.47 21.50
N ALA A 215 -28.76 7.62 20.89
CA ALA A 215 -28.19 7.65 19.55
C ALA A 215 -26.87 6.86 19.43
N PRO A 216 -25.88 6.97 20.34
CA PRO A 216 -24.65 6.19 20.24
C PRO A 216 -24.87 4.68 20.27
N ALA A 217 -25.79 4.21 21.13
CA ALA A 217 -26.15 2.80 21.21
C ALA A 217 -26.85 2.33 19.91
N ALA A 218 -27.79 3.11 19.39
CA ALA A 218 -28.47 2.80 18.13
C ALA A 218 -27.49 2.77 16.94
N ILE A 219 -26.58 3.74 16.86
CA ILE A 219 -25.54 3.80 15.82
C ILE A 219 -24.61 2.58 15.91
N ALA A 220 -24.12 2.25 17.11
CA ALA A 220 -23.26 1.09 17.33
C ALA A 220 -23.98 -0.22 16.96
N ALA A 221 -25.24 -0.39 17.40
CA ALA A 221 -26.04 -1.57 17.07
C ALA A 221 -26.25 -1.72 15.56
N PHE A 222 -26.54 -0.62 14.85
CA PHE A 222 -26.68 -0.63 13.39
C PHE A 222 -25.38 -1.02 12.69
N ALA A 223 -24.24 -0.44 13.11
CA ALA A 223 -22.93 -0.77 12.56
C ALA A 223 -22.50 -2.22 12.84
N LEU A 224 -22.89 -2.77 14.00
CA LEU A 224 -22.68 -4.18 14.33
C LEU A 224 -23.56 -5.09 13.47
N ALA A 225 -24.83 -4.73 13.25
CA ALA A 225 -25.75 -5.50 12.42
C ALA A 225 -25.36 -5.51 10.93
N TRP A 226 -24.61 -4.50 10.48
CA TRP A 226 -24.23 -4.35 9.07
C TRP A 226 -23.44 -5.55 8.50
N PRO A 227 -23.91 -6.17 7.40
CA PRO A 227 -23.30 -7.37 6.82
C PRO A 227 -21.95 -7.07 6.13
N ASP A 228 -21.01 -8.02 6.21
CA ASP A 228 -19.77 -7.96 5.42
C ASP A 228 -20.00 -8.59 4.04
N LEU A 229 -20.10 -7.76 3.00
CA LEU A 229 -20.38 -8.19 1.63
C LEU A 229 -19.11 -8.48 0.82
N SER A 230 -17.92 -8.38 1.42
CA SER A 230 -16.64 -8.53 0.73
C SER A 230 -16.45 -9.93 0.15
N GLY A 231 -16.86 -10.96 0.90
CA GLY A 231 -16.77 -12.36 0.47
C GLY A 231 -17.69 -12.71 -0.70
N LEU A 232 -18.84 -12.05 -0.81
CA LEU A 232 -19.79 -12.27 -1.92
C LEU A 232 -19.25 -11.73 -3.25
N ARG A 233 -18.56 -10.58 -3.23
CA ARG A 233 -17.92 -10.01 -4.43
C ARG A 233 -16.74 -10.85 -4.90
N ALA A 234 -15.90 -11.34 -3.98
CA ALA A 234 -14.77 -12.20 -4.33
C ALA A 234 -15.23 -13.51 -4.99
N ARG A 235 -16.31 -14.12 -4.50
CA ARG A 235 -16.88 -15.35 -5.06
C ARG A 235 -17.53 -15.13 -6.44
N ALA A 236 -18.20 -13.99 -6.64
CA ALA A 236 -18.76 -13.61 -7.93
C ALA A 236 -17.66 -13.35 -8.98
N ALA A 237 -16.56 -12.68 -8.59
CA ALA A 237 -15.41 -12.46 -9.46
C ALA A 237 -14.74 -13.78 -9.88
N ALA A 238 -14.55 -14.71 -8.94
CA ALA A 238 -14.00 -16.04 -9.24
C ALA A 238 -14.92 -16.87 -10.16
N ALA A 239 -16.24 -16.75 -10.01
CA ALA A 239 -17.21 -17.42 -10.89
C ALA A 239 -17.28 -16.81 -12.30
N SER A 240 -16.83 -15.56 -12.47
CA SER A 240 -16.83 -14.84 -13.75
C SER A 240 -15.50 -14.98 -14.50
N ALA A 241 -14.48 -15.60 -13.88
CA ALA A 241 -13.20 -15.84 -14.52
C ALA A 241 -13.36 -16.97 -15.57
N PRO A 242 -12.93 -16.75 -16.82
CA PRO A 242 -13.05 -17.78 -17.86
C PRO A 242 -12.24 -19.01 -17.47
N SER A 243 -12.87 -20.19 -17.47
CA SER A 243 -12.21 -21.46 -17.23
C SER A 243 -11.18 -21.69 -18.33
N SER A 244 -9.90 -21.74 -17.96
CA SER A 244 -8.77 -22.01 -18.86
C SER A 244 -8.74 -23.45 -19.42
N SER A 245 -9.88 -24.16 -19.39
CA SER A 245 -10.02 -25.55 -19.83
C SER A 245 -10.39 -25.71 -21.31
N ASP A 246 -10.62 -24.63 -22.05
CA ASP A 246 -10.95 -24.68 -23.49
C ASP A 246 -9.75 -24.45 -24.44
N ALA A 247 -8.53 -24.35 -23.91
CA ALA A 247 -7.33 -24.38 -24.74
C ALA A 247 -7.01 -25.83 -25.14
N ALA A 248 -7.67 -26.31 -26.19
CA ALA A 248 -7.38 -27.60 -26.82
C ALA A 248 -5.89 -27.69 -27.23
N PRO A 249 -5.19 -28.81 -26.98
CA PRO A 249 -3.83 -28.98 -27.47
C PRO A 249 -3.87 -29.19 -28.99
N SER A 250 -3.39 -28.21 -29.75
CA SER A 250 -3.12 -28.41 -31.18
C SER A 250 -2.01 -29.46 -31.34
N GLY A 251 -2.30 -30.45 -32.20
CA GLY A 251 -1.59 -31.72 -32.30
C GLY A 251 -0.10 -31.63 -32.68
N ALA A 252 0.62 -32.64 -32.19
CA ALA A 252 2.02 -32.95 -32.43
C ALA A 252 2.35 -33.22 -33.92
N PRO A 253 3.64 -33.13 -34.32
CA PRO A 253 4.07 -33.18 -35.71
C PRO A 253 4.04 -34.60 -36.28
N GLY A 254 3.47 -34.72 -37.49
CA GLY A 254 3.43 -35.97 -38.26
C GLY A 254 4.83 -36.46 -38.62
N ARG A 255 5.03 -37.77 -38.43
CA ARG A 255 6.24 -38.50 -38.81
C ARG A 255 5.85 -39.55 -39.86
N ARG A 256 6.66 -39.63 -40.91
CA ARG A 256 6.83 -40.68 -41.96
C ARG A 256 6.15 -40.44 -43.31
N GLY A 257 6.98 -40.65 -44.33
CA GLY A 257 6.75 -40.60 -45.77
C GLY A 257 8.10 -40.44 -46.44
#